data_AF-A0AA88WR34-F1
#
_entry.id   AF-A0AA88WR34-F1
#
_cell.length_a   1.000
_cell.length_b   1.000
_cell.length_c   1.000
_cell.angle_alpha   90.00
_cell.angle_beta   90.00
_cell.angle_gamma   90.00
#
_symmetry.space_group_name_H-M   'P 1'
#
loop_
_entity.id
_entity.type
_entity.pdbx_description
1 polymer ?
#
loop_
_entity_poly.entity_id
_entity_poly.type
_entity_poly.pdbx_seq_one_letter_code
_entity_poly.pdbx_strand_id
1 'polypeptide(L)'
;TGGVTWVVPTGRRDGRVSLASDTSSLPGFTDSMDVQRQKFAAKGLNTQDLVTLVGGHTIGTSACQFFRYRLNNFNSTTAADPSINSAFLPQLQSLCPATGDATKRVGLDNGSEDKFDTSFYTNLGNGRGILESDQKLWTDASTKPFVQRFMGKRGLAGLSFNIEFGKSMVKMSNTGVKTGTNGEIRKTGGVTWVVPTGRRDGRVSLASDTSSLPGFTDSMDVQKQKFAAKGLNTQDLVTLVGKRYELLSLITLASCLGGHTIGTSACQFFRYRLNNFNSTTAADPSINSAFLPQLQSLCPATGDGAKRVGLDNGSENKFDASFYTNLGNGRGILESDQKLWTDASTKPFVQRFMGIRGLAGLSFNIEFGKSMVKMSNTGVKTGTNGEIRKVCSAIN
;
A
#
# COMPACT_ATOMS: atom_id res chain seq x y z
N THR A 1 -22.76 -1.73 8.26
CA THR A 1 -22.83 -3.08 7.69
C THR A 1 -23.37 -4.11 8.68
N GLY A 2 -23.10 -4.05 9.99
CA GLY A 2 -23.71 -4.99 10.96
C GLY A 2 -22.79 -6.11 11.47
N GLY A 3 -21.48 -5.99 11.25
CA GLY A 3 -20.49 -6.92 11.78
C GLY A 3 -20.18 -6.70 13.27
N VAL A 4 -19.62 -7.73 13.92
CA VAL A 4 -19.18 -7.65 15.32
C VAL A 4 -17.77 -7.07 15.46
N THR A 5 -17.43 -6.64 16.67
CA THR A 5 -16.08 -6.16 17.00
C THR A 5 -15.21 -7.25 17.64
N TRP A 6 -13.91 -7.25 17.36
CA TRP A 6 -12.95 -8.15 18.02
C TRP A 6 -11.66 -7.42 18.43
N VAL A 7 -11.01 -7.87 19.50
CA VAL A 7 -9.74 -7.27 19.95
C VAL A 7 -8.63 -7.56 18.94
N VAL A 8 -8.00 -6.53 18.41
CA VAL A 8 -6.86 -6.66 17.48
C VAL A 8 -5.55 -6.56 18.26
N PRO A 9 -4.69 -7.59 18.24
CA PRO A 9 -3.36 -7.52 18.85
C PRO A 9 -2.52 -6.41 18.23
N THR A 10 -1.99 -5.53 19.08
CA THR A 10 -1.09 -4.42 18.71
C THR A 10 0.38 -4.84 18.82
N GLY A 11 1.31 -4.02 18.32
CA GLY A 11 2.75 -4.22 18.54
C GLY A 11 3.50 -4.99 17.45
N ARG A 12 2.91 -5.14 16.25
CA ARG A 12 3.66 -5.64 15.08
C ARG A 12 4.83 -4.71 14.77
N ARG A 13 5.99 -5.31 14.53
CA ARG A 13 7.20 -4.59 14.09
C ARG A 13 7.13 -4.38 12.58
N ASP A 14 7.58 -3.21 12.14
CA ASP A 14 7.61 -2.87 10.72
C ASP A 14 8.63 -3.70 9.94
N GLY A 15 8.33 -3.97 8.67
CA GLY A 15 9.34 -4.44 7.72
C GLY A 15 10.31 -3.33 7.32
N ARG A 16 11.57 -3.71 7.05
CA ARG A 16 12.63 -2.78 6.62
C ARG A 16 12.76 -2.66 5.10
N VAL A 17 12.01 -3.49 4.37
CA VAL A 17 12.03 -3.58 2.92
C VAL A 17 10.60 -3.83 2.45
N SER A 18 10.21 -3.16 1.36
CA SER A 18 9.00 -3.48 0.60
C SER A 18 9.39 -4.31 -0.61
N LEU A 19 8.82 -5.50 -0.77
CA LEU A 19 9.08 -6.38 -1.89
C LEU A 19 7.76 -6.69 -2.61
N ALA A 20 7.71 -6.52 -3.93
CA ALA A 20 6.54 -6.92 -4.72
C ALA A 20 6.28 -8.43 -4.62
N SER A 21 7.31 -9.24 -4.36
CA SER A 21 7.16 -10.67 -4.10
C SER A 21 6.30 -10.97 -2.87
N ASP A 22 6.15 -10.05 -1.91
CA ASP A 22 5.34 -10.27 -0.71
C ASP A 22 3.84 -10.46 -1.05
N THR A 23 3.39 -9.91 -2.18
CA THR A 23 2.00 -10.06 -2.65
C THR A 23 1.79 -11.25 -3.59
N SER A 24 2.86 -11.93 -4.02
CA SER A 24 2.77 -13.08 -4.94
C SER A 24 2.00 -14.28 -4.35
N SER A 25 1.94 -14.35 -3.02
CA SER A 25 1.26 -15.42 -2.28
C SER A 25 -0.22 -15.13 -1.96
N LEU A 26 -0.78 -14.00 -2.42
CA LEU A 26 -2.20 -13.69 -2.21
C LEU A 26 -3.10 -14.57 -3.10
N PRO A 27 -4.28 -14.99 -2.61
CA PRO A 27 -5.26 -15.70 -3.42
C PRO A 27 -5.71 -14.85 -4.62
N GLY A 28 -5.71 -15.46 -5.80
CA GLY A 28 -6.23 -14.88 -7.03
C GLY A 28 -7.71 -15.23 -7.25
N PHE A 29 -8.41 -14.40 -8.03
CA PHE A 29 -9.84 -14.58 -8.35
C PHE A 29 -10.16 -15.83 -9.19
N THR A 30 -9.14 -16.46 -9.79
CA THR A 30 -9.23 -17.71 -10.57
C THR A 30 -8.67 -18.93 -9.83
N ASP A 31 -8.06 -18.76 -8.65
CA ASP A 31 -7.33 -19.84 -7.98
C ASP A 31 -8.22 -21.07 -7.75
N SER A 32 -7.65 -22.27 -7.94
CA SER A 32 -8.32 -23.51 -7.55
C SER A 32 -8.48 -23.59 -6.03
N MET A 33 -9.43 -24.41 -5.55
CA MET A 33 -9.61 -24.57 -4.11
C MET A 33 -8.35 -25.11 -3.43
N ASP A 34 -7.62 -26.01 -4.09
CA ASP A 34 -6.34 -26.54 -3.60
C ASP A 34 -5.31 -25.43 -3.41
N VAL A 35 -5.17 -24.51 -4.39
CA VAL A 35 -4.25 -23.36 -4.30
C VAL A 35 -4.67 -22.40 -3.18
N GLN A 36 -5.97 -22.12 -3.05
CA GLN A 36 -6.49 -21.30 -1.94
C GLN A 36 -6.16 -21.93 -0.58
N ARG A 37 -6.43 -23.23 -0.40
CA ARG A 37 -6.08 -23.96 0.84
C ARG A 37 -4.58 -23.95 1.12
N GLN A 38 -3.74 -24.16 0.10
CA GLN A 38 -2.28 -24.10 0.25
C GLN A 38 -1.80 -22.71 0.69
N LYS A 39 -2.30 -21.63 0.05
CA LYS A 39 -1.93 -20.25 0.40
C LYS A 39 -2.35 -19.89 1.83
N PHE A 40 -3.53 -20.31 2.27
CA PHE A 40 -3.99 -20.10 3.65
C PHE A 40 -3.21 -20.95 4.66
N ALA A 41 -2.96 -22.23 4.34
CA ALA A 41 -2.17 -23.12 5.19
C ALA A 41 -0.72 -22.63 5.37
N ALA A 42 -0.12 -22.06 4.32
CA ALA A 42 1.19 -21.42 4.38
C ALA A 42 1.23 -20.20 5.33
N LYS A 43 0.06 -19.64 5.69
CA LYS A 43 -0.09 -18.59 6.70
C LYS A 43 -0.60 -19.14 8.06
N GLY A 44 -0.65 -20.46 8.24
CA GLY A 44 -1.14 -21.08 9.46
C GLY A 44 -2.66 -21.00 9.65
N LEU A 45 -3.41 -20.75 8.57
CA LEU A 45 -4.87 -20.68 8.56
C LEU A 45 -5.44 -21.98 8.00
N ASN A 46 -6.47 -22.53 8.64
CA ASN A 46 -7.08 -23.79 8.21
C ASN A 46 -8.21 -23.58 7.19
N THR A 47 -8.82 -24.67 6.72
CA THR A 47 -9.92 -24.61 5.73
C THR A 47 -11.15 -23.85 6.24
N GLN A 48 -11.47 -23.91 7.54
CA GLN A 48 -12.56 -23.10 8.11
C GLN A 48 -12.19 -21.62 8.08
N ASP A 49 -10.95 -21.27 8.45
CA ASP A 49 -10.47 -19.88 8.39
C ASP A 49 -10.52 -19.34 6.95
N LEU A 50 -10.18 -20.15 5.94
CA LEU A 50 -10.35 -19.81 4.52
C LEU A 50 -11.81 -19.46 4.19
N VAL A 51 -12.75 -20.37 4.45
CA VAL A 51 -14.18 -20.17 4.13
C VAL A 51 -14.76 -18.97 4.89
N THR A 52 -14.30 -18.77 6.13
CA THR A 52 -14.74 -17.66 6.98
C THR A 52 -14.23 -16.32 6.47
N LEU A 53 -12.92 -16.21 6.17
CA LEU A 53 -12.30 -14.96 5.75
C LEU A 53 -12.74 -14.54 4.34
N VAL A 54 -12.89 -15.49 3.41
CA VAL A 54 -13.48 -15.21 2.09
C VAL A 54 -14.94 -14.77 2.23
N GLY A 55 -15.65 -15.22 3.27
CA GLY A 55 -16.97 -14.70 3.63
C GLY A 55 -17.03 -13.19 3.85
N GLY A 56 -15.89 -12.53 4.10
CA GLY A 56 -15.80 -11.07 4.15
C GLY A 56 -16.22 -10.37 2.85
N HIS A 57 -16.25 -11.09 1.72
CA HIS A 57 -16.84 -10.65 0.47
C HIS A 57 -18.37 -10.46 0.52
N THR A 58 -19.02 -10.73 1.67
CA THR A 58 -20.39 -10.27 1.96
C THR A 58 -20.52 -8.73 1.84
N ILE A 59 -19.42 -7.99 2.08
CA ILE A 59 -19.37 -6.55 1.83
C ILE A 59 -18.49 -6.25 0.62
N GLY A 60 -18.98 -5.36 -0.23
CA GLY A 60 -18.22 -4.71 -1.27
C GLY A 60 -18.50 -5.24 -2.67
N THR A 61 -17.61 -4.88 -3.60
CA THR A 61 -17.82 -5.06 -5.04
C THR A 61 -16.57 -5.60 -5.72
N SER A 62 -16.73 -6.18 -6.90
CA SER A 62 -15.63 -6.48 -7.83
C SER A 62 -15.86 -5.80 -9.18
N ALA A 63 -14.78 -5.48 -9.87
CA ALA A 63 -14.85 -4.92 -11.22
C ALA A 63 -15.06 -6.03 -12.26
N CYS A 64 -15.85 -5.77 -13.31
CA CYS A 64 -16.17 -6.73 -14.38
C CYS A 64 -14.92 -7.42 -14.96
N GLN A 65 -13.78 -6.72 -15.04
CA GLN A 65 -12.53 -7.30 -15.53
C GLN A 65 -12.08 -8.59 -14.82
N PHE A 66 -12.46 -8.77 -13.55
CA PHE A 66 -12.03 -9.93 -12.75
C PHE A 66 -12.92 -11.17 -12.92
N PHE A 67 -14.06 -11.07 -13.60
CA PHE A 67 -14.97 -12.22 -13.73
C PHE A 67 -15.69 -12.31 -15.08
N ARG A 68 -15.60 -11.30 -15.96
CA ARG A 68 -16.27 -11.34 -17.27
C ARG A 68 -15.87 -12.52 -18.14
N TYR A 69 -14.64 -13.03 -17.97
CA TYR A 69 -14.17 -14.19 -18.72
C TYR A 69 -15.07 -15.40 -18.45
N ARG A 70 -15.52 -15.59 -17.21
CA ARG A 70 -16.46 -16.65 -16.83
C ARG A 70 -17.84 -16.49 -17.44
N LEU A 71 -18.22 -15.29 -17.87
CA LEU A 71 -19.55 -15.04 -18.42
C LEU A 71 -19.63 -15.30 -19.93
N ASN A 72 -18.50 -15.25 -20.64
CA ASN A 72 -18.48 -15.22 -22.11
C ASN A 72 -17.38 -16.07 -22.76
N ASN A 73 -16.25 -16.29 -22.08
CA ASN A 73 -15.08 -17.02 -22.59
C ASN A 73 -14.43 -17.84 -21.45
N PHE A 74 -15.19 -18.76 -20.86
CA PHE A 74 -14.72 -19.47 -19.66
C PHE A 74 -13.54 -20.40 -19.96
N ASN A 75 -13.63 -21.19 -21.02
CA ASN A 75 -12.53 -22.00 -21.53
C ASN A 75 -12.69 -22.24 -23.05
N SER A 76 -11.78 -23.02 -23.66
CA SER A 76 -11.78 -23.27 -25.11
C SER A 76 -13.02 -24.00 -25.64
N THR A 77 -13.80 -24.66 -24.78
CA THR A 77 -14.96 -25.47 -25.17
C THR A 77 -16.28 -24.99 -24.57
N THR A 78 -16.24 -24.06 -23.62
CA THR A 78 -17.40 -23.61 -22.84
C THR A 78 -17.46 -22.08 -22.82
N ALA A 79 -18.55 -21.52 -23.36
CA ALA A 79 -18.73 -20.07 -23.41
C ALA A 79 -18.86 -19.46 -22.01
N ALA A 80 -19.76 -19.97 -21.17
CA ALA A 80 -19.94 -19.50 -19.80
C ALA A 80 -19.59 -20.58 -18.78
N ASP A 81 -19.12 -20.17 -17.60
CA ASP A 81 -18.81 -21.06 -16.50
C ASP A 81 -20.07 -21.84 -16.06
N PRO A 82 -20.06 -23.18 -16.13
CA PRO A 82 -21.25 -24.00 -15.85
C PRO A 82 -21.65 -23.98 -14.37
N SER A 83 -20.81 -23.48 -13.47
CA SER A 83 -21.16 -23.29 -12.06
C SER A 83 -22.06 -22.07 -11.82
N ILE A 84 -22.20 -21.18 -12.82
CA ILE A 84 -23.09 -20.03 -12.75
C ILE A 84 -24.53 -20.49 -13.02
N ASN A 85 -25.43 -20.06 -12.14
CA ASN A 85 -26.86 -20.30 -12.31
C ASN A 85 -27.36 -19.74 -13.64
N SER A 86 -28.04 -20.58 -14.43
CA SER A 86 -28.50 -20.23 -15.78
C SER A 86 -29.45 -19.03 -15.82
N ALA A 87 -30.26 -18.82 -14.78
CA ALA A 87 -31.14 -17.65 -14.66
C ALA A 87 -30.38 -16.38 -14.20
N PHE A 88 -29.23 -16.54 -13.56
CA PHE A 88 -28.40 -15.43 -13.10
C PHE A 88 -27.40 -14.95 -14.15
N LEU A 89 -26.90 -15.86 -14.99
CA LEU A 89 -25.95 -15.56 -16.07
C LEU A 89 -26.39 -14.36 -16.95
N PRO A 90 -27.62 -14.30 -17.51
CA PRO A 90 -28.03 -13.16 -18.33
C PRO A 90 -28.07 -11.83 -17.54
N GLN A 91 -28.36 -11.87 -16.24
CA GLN A 91 -28.31 -10.68 -15.37
C GLN A 91 -26.87 -10.18 -15.25
N LEU A 92 -25.91 -11.09 -15.01
CA LEU A 92 -24.49 -10.74 -14.95
C LEU A 92 -23.96 -10.25 -16.30
N GLN A 93 -24.38 -10.84 -17.42
CA GLN A 93 -23.98 -10.39 -18.76
C GLN A 93 -24.53 -8.99 -19.08
N SER A 94 -25.74 -8.65 -18.61
CA SER A 94 -26.28 -7.29 -18.72
C SER A 94 -25.48 -6.29 -17.88
N LEU A 95 -25.06 -6.69 -16.67
CA LEU A 95 -24.22 -5.85 -15.82
C LEU A 95 -22.80 -5.70 -16.38
N CYS A 96 -22.21 -6.77 -16.90
CA CYS A 96 -20.85 -6.86 -17.41
C CYS A 96 -20.82 -7.44 -18.83
N PRO A 97 -21.21 -6.66 -19.86
CA PRO A 97 -21.24 -7.13 -21.23
C PRO A 97 -19.81 -7.39 -21.75
N ALA A 98 -19.69 -8.29 -22.73
CA ALA A 98 -18.39 -8.75 -23.25
C ALA A 98 -17.49 -7.58 -23.70
N THR A 99 -18.07 -6.57 -24.34
CA THR A 99 -17.39 -5.37 -24.86
C THR A 99 -17.68 -4.10 -24.03
N GLY A 100 -18.11 -4.25 -22.77
CA GLY A 100 -18.44 -3.14 -21.87
C GLY A 100 -17.28 -2.56 -21.06
N ASP A 101 -17.62 -1.57 -20.23
CA ASP A 101 -16.71 -0.98 -19.26
C ASP A 101 -16.18 -2.03 -18.26
N ALA A 102 -14.88 -2.30 -18.39
CA ALA A 102 -14.11 -3.22 -17.56
C ALA A 102 -14.13 -2.88 -16.06
N THR A 103 -14.28 -1.59 -15.75
CA THR A 103 -14.14 -1.03 -14.40
C THR A 103 -15.46 -1.00 -13.64
N LYS A 104 -16.59 -1.19 -14.33
CA LYS A 104 -17.92 -1.26 -13.74
C LYS A 104 -17.94 -2.29 -12.61
N ARG A 105 -18.57 -1.89 -11.50
CA ARG A 105 -18.56 -2.61 -10.23
C ARG A 105 -19.85 -3.39 -10.04
N VAL A 106 -19.73 -4.62 -9.55
CA VAL A 106 -20.85 -5.51 -9.19
C VAL A 106 -20.66 -5.97 -7.75
N GLY A 107 -21.73 -5.97 -6.96
CA GLY A 107 -21.74 -6.47 -5.58
C GLY A 107 -21.30 -7.93 -5.51
N LEU A 108 -20.33 -8.23 -4.65
CA LEU A 108 -19.87 -9.61 -4.43
C LEU A 108 -20.94 -10.45 -3.72
N ASP A 109 -21.80 -9.80 -2.95
CA ASP A 109 -22.97 -10.35 -2.31
C ASP A 109 -24.24 -9.71 -2.87
N ASN A 110 -24.74 -10.27 -3.97
CA ASN A 110 -25.81 -9.65 -4.74
C ASN A 110 -27.09 -9.46 -3.90
N GLY A 111 -27.41 -8.20 -3.59
CA GLY A 111 -28.58 -7.80 -2.81
C GLY A 111 -28.30 -7.51 -1.34
N SER A 112 -27.04 -7.67 -0.90
CA SER A 112 -26.60 -7.36 0.47
C SER A 112 -25.18 -6.80 0.57
N GLU A 113 -24.65 -6.22 -0.52
CA GLU A 113 -23.25 -5.80 -0.64
C GLU A 113 -22.79 -4.73 0.38
N ASP A 114 -23.72 -4.10 1.11
CA ASP A 114 -23.47 -3.12 2.16
C ASP A 114 -23.76 -3.65 3.58
N LYS A 115 -24.04 -4.95 3.72
CA LYS A 115 -24.38 -5.60 4.99
C LYS A 115 -23.43 -6.77 5.27
N PHE A 116 -23.03 -6.89 6.53
CA PHE A 116 -22.24 -8.01 7.00
C PHE A 116 -23.19 -9.12 7.43
N ASP A 117 -23.49 -10.04 6.53
CA ASP A 117 -24.41 -11.14 6.82
C ASP A 117 -23.97 -12.45 6.15
N THR A 118 -24.87 -13.44 6.12
CA THR A 118 -24.59 -14.77 5.56
C THR A 118 -25.21 -14.98 4.17
N SER A 119 -25.74 -13.92 3.54
CA SER A 119 -26.36 -14.01 2.21
C SER A 119 -25.33 -14.34 1.12
N PHE A 120 -24.06 -13.97 1.31
CA PHE A 120 -22.93 -14.43 0.50
C PHE A 120 -22.93 -15.96 0.33
N TYR A 121 -23.01 -16.71 1.44
CA TYR A 121 -23.01 -18.17 1.40
C TYR A 121 -24.26 -18.74 0.72
N THR A 122 -25.41 -18.08 0.89
CA THR A 122 -26.66 -18.43 0.19
C THR A 122 -26.52 -18.21 -1.32
N ASN A 123 -25.90 -17.11 -1.73
CA ASN A 123 -25.61 -16.79 -3.12
C ASN A 123 -24.69 -17.85 -3.75
N LEU A 124 -23.62 -18.26 -3.06
CA LEU A 124 -22.76 -19.36 -3.53
C LEU A 124 -23.54 -20.66 -3.72
N GLY A 125 -24.40 -21.00 -2.75
CA GLY A 125 -25.25 -22.19 -2.80
C GLY A 125 -26.23 -22.23 -3.97
N ASN A 126 -26.63 -21.05 -4.45
CA ASN A 126 -27.53 -20.86 -5.59
C ASN A 126 -26.80 -20.72 -6.93
N GLY A 127 -25.47 -20.85 -6.97
CA GLY A 127 -24.67 -20.63 -8.19
C GLY A 127 -24.54 -19.15 -8.58
N ARG A 128 -24.62 -18.25 -7.60
CA ARG A 128 -24.60 -16.78 -7.81
C ARG A 128 -23.31 -16.11 -7.31
N GLY A 129 -22.23 -16.88 -7.14
CA GLY A 129 -20.90 -16.36 -6.81
C GLY A 129 -20.26 -15.61 -7.97
N ILE A 130 -19.87 -14.35 -7.73
CA ILE A 130 -19.31 -13.46 -8.75
C ILE A 130 -17.91 -13.89 -9.20
N LEU A 131 -16.99 -14.13 -8.24
CA LEU A 131 -15.64 -14.61 -8.54
C LEU A 131 -15.60 -16.13 -8.65
N GLU A 132 -14.74 -16.67 -9.51
CA GLU A 132 -14.56 -18.13 -9.64
C GLU A 132 -14.05 -18.73 -8.35
N SER A 133 -13.06 -18.08 -7.74
CA SER A 133 -12.45 -18.48 -6.46
C SER A 133 -13.51 -18.68 -5.37
N ASP A 134 -14.51 -17.80 -5.34
CA ASP A 134 -15.55 -17.77 -4.32
C ASP A 134 -16.60 -18.85 -4.60
N GLN A 135 -17.05 -18.97 -5.86
CA GLN A 135 -18.02 -19.99 -6.28
C GLN A 135 -17.50 -21.42 -6.02
N LYS A 136 -16.17 -21.62 -6.08
CA LYS A 136 -15.52 -22.89 -5.75
C LYS A 136 -15.72 -23.35 -4.30
N LEU A 137 -15.97 -22.44 -3.34
CA LEU A 137 -16.24 -22.82 -1.94
C LEU A 137 -17.50 -23.70 -1.79
N TRP A 138 -18.45 -23.57 -2.72
CA TRP A 138 -19.66 -24.38 -2.74
C TRP A 138 -19.50 -25.70 -3.50
N THR A 139 -18.70 -25.70 -4.57
CA THR A 139 -18.55 -26.88 -5.43
C THR A 139 -17.49 -27.86 -4.92
N ASP A 140 -16.54 -27.40 -4.10
CA ASP A 140 -15.48 -28.23 -3.54
C ASP A 140 -15.92 -28.95 -2.25
N ALA A 141 -15.67 -30.25 -2.19
CA ALA A 141 -16.12 -31.11 -1.07
C ALA A 141 -15.48 -30.76 0.29
N SER A 142 -14.27 -30.19 0.30
CA SER A 142 -13.56 -29.84 1.54
C SER A 142 -14.07 -28.56 2.20
N THR A 143 -14.70 -27.68 1.42
CA THR A 143 -15.16 -26.35 1.89
C THR A 143 -16.67 -26.26 2.00
N LYS A 144 -17.41 -27.00 1.16
CA LYS A 144 -18.88 -27.04 1.15
C LYS A 144 -19.52 -27.28 2.53
N PRO A 145 -19.02 -28.19 3.40
CA PRO A 145 -19.60 -28.38 4.72
C PRO A 145 -19.57 -27.11 5.58
N PHE A 146 -18.51 -26.29 5.50
CA PHE A 146 -18.41 -25.03 6.23
C PHE A 146 -19.39 -23.99 5.70
N VAL A 147 -19.53 -23.89 4.37
CA VAL A 147 -20.55 -23.04 3.73
C VAL A 147 -21.94 -23.42 4.21
N GLN A 148 -22.28 -24.71 4.22
CA GLN A 148 -23.58 -25.19 4.70
C GLN A 148 -23.82 -24.88 6.19
N ARG A 149 -22.78 -24.92 7.02
CA ARG A 149 -22.86 -24.56 8.45
C ARG A 149 -23.09 -23.07 8.66
N PHE A 150 -22.47 -22.19 7.87
CA PHE A 150 -22.75 -20.75 7.91
C PHE A 150 -24.14 -20.39 7.38
N MET A 151 -24.68 -21.17 6.43
CA MET A 151 -26.07 -21.04 5.97
C MET A 151 -27.10 -21.56 7.00
N GLY A 152 -26.66 -22.22 8.08
CA GLY A 152 -27.56 -22.86 9.04
C GLY A 152 -28.36 -24.02 8.45
N LYS A 153 -27.79 -24.78 7.50
CA LYS A 153 -28.48 -25.93 6.89
C LYS A 153 -28.91 -26.94 7.97
N ARG A 154 -30.19 -27.34 7.90
CA ARG A 154 -30.78 -28.33 8.81
C ARG A 154 -29.96 -29.63 8.82
N GLY A 155 -29.69 -30.15 10.02
CA GLY A 155 -28.92 -31.38 10.22
C GLY A 155 -27.41 -31.17 10.39
N LEU A 156 -26.91 -29.92 10.32
CA LEU A 156 -25.53 -29.59 10.64
C LEU A 156 -25.46 -28.65 11.85
N ALA A 157 -24.41 -28.78 12.66
CA ALA A 157 -24.11 -27.82 13.72
C ALA A 157 -23.71 -26.47 13.09
N GLY A 158 -24.61 -25.48 13.16
CA GLY A 158 -24.40 -24.16 12.58
C GLY A 158 -23.15 -23.46 13.11
N LEU A 159 -22.53 -22.62 12.28
CA LEU A 159 -21.46 -21.73 12.69
C LEU A 159 -21.99 -20.31 12.80
N SER A 160 -21.60 -19.60 13.86
CA SER A 160 -21.89 -18.17 13.96
C SER A 160 -20.86 -17.39 13.15
N PHE A 161 -21.27 -16.90 11.98
CA PHE A 161 -20.37 -16.21 11.04
C PHE A 161 -19.62 -15.05 11.70
N ASN A 162 -20.33 -14.19 12.44
CA ASN A 162 -19.73 -13.08 13.18
C ASN A 162 -18.63 -13.52 14.15
N ILE A 163 -18.87 -14.58 14.93
CA ILE A 163 -17.90 -15.07 15.92
C ILE A 163 -16.68 -15.69 15.24
N GLU A 164 -16.92 -16.55 14.25
CA GLU A 164 -15.82 -17.21 13.54
C GLU A 164 -15.00 -16.21 12.74
N PHE A 165 -15.62 -15.20 12.14
CA PHE A 165 -14.93 -14.13 11.42
C PHE A 165 -13.98 -13.37 12.35
N GLY A 166 -14.44 -12.97 13.54
CA GLY A 166 -13.57 -12.33 14.53
C GLY A 166 -12.38 -13.22 14.93
N LYS A 167 -12.60 -14.52 15.18
CA LYS A 167 -11.53 -15.47 15.49
C LYS A 167 -10.51 -15.60 14.35
N SER A 168 -10.98 -15.76 13.11
CA SER A 168 -10.11 -15.89 11.94
C SER A 168 -9.37 -14.59 11.63
N MET A 169 -9.97 -13.42 11.87
CA MET A 169 -9.30 -12.12 11.76
C MET A 169 -8.18 -11.96 12.80
N VAL A 170 -8.38 -12.42 14.04
CA VAL A 170 -7.32 -12.45 15.07
C VAL A 170 -6.18 -13.36 14.63
N LYS A 171 -6.49 -14.59 14.17
CA LYS A 171 -5.46 -15.50 13.64
C LYS A 171 -4.71 -14.90 12.45
N MET A 172 -5.44 -14.37 11.46
CA MET A 172 -4.86 -13.74 10.26
C MET A 172 -3.97 -12.56 10.64
N SER A 173 -4.37 -11.76 11.63
CA SER A 173 -3.52 -10.69 12.13
C SER A 173 -2.18 -11.26 12.63
N ASN A 174 -2.19 -12.38 13.36
CA ASN A 174 -0.97 -12.96 13.95
C ASN A 174 -0.06 -13.69 12.95
N THR A 175 -0.40 -13.69 11.66
CA THR A 175 0.44 -14.27 10.62
C THR A 175 1.69 -13.41 10.35
N GLY A 176 2.84 -14.07 10.15
CA GLY A 176 4.09 -13.38 9.78
C GLY A 176 4.60 -12.36 10.80
N VAL A 177 4.16 -12.43 12.06
CA VAL A 177 4.60 -11.50 13.11
C VAL A 177 6.09 -11.69 13.36
N LYS A 178 6.86 -10.62 13.10
CA LYS A 178 8.29 -10.57 13.33
C LYS A 178 8.58 -10.54 14.84
N THR A 179 9.19 -11.60 15.35
CA THR A 179 9.63 -11.72 16.76
C THR A 179 11.16 -11.60 16.87
N GLY A 180 11.66 -11.28 18.07
CA GLY A 180 13.11 -11.15 18.32
C GLY A 180 13.78 -10.05 17.50
N THR A 181 14.90 -10.39 16.84
CA THR A 181 15.70 -9.49 15.98
C THR A 181 15.20 -9.41 14.53
N ASN A 182 14.22 -10.23 14.14
CA ASN A 182 13.71 -10.33 12.76
C ASN A 182 12.78 -9.17 12.35
N GLY A 183 12.64 -8.17 13.22
CA GLY A 183 12.00 -6.88 12.96
C GLY A 183 12.51 -5.86 13.99
N GLU A 184 12.41 -4.57 13.70
CA GLU A 184 12.82 -3.52 14.64
C GLU A 184 11.61 -2.78 15.22
N ILE A 185 11.70 -2.42 16.50
CA ILE A 185 10.86 -1.34 17.04
C ILE A 185 11.58 -0.06 16.63
N ARG A 186 11.05 0.67 15.65
CA ARG A 186 11.64 1.94 15.22
C ARG A 186 11.54 2.94 16.38
N LYS A 187 12.65 3.14 17.10
CA LYS A 187 12.82 4.22 18.09
C LYS A 187 13.72 5.29 17.47
N THR A 188 13.16 6.13 16.61
CA THR A 188 13.86 7.32 16.09
C THR A 188 13.27 8.56 16.77
N GLY A 189 14.12 9.42 17.33
CA GLY A 189 13.74 10.57 18.16
C GLY A 189 13.26 11.79 17.37
N GLY A 190 12.27 11.62 16.49
CA GLY A 190 11.62 12.68 15.73
C GLY A 190 10.52 13.42 16.52
N VAL A 191 10.09 14.55 15.98
CA VAL A 191 9.03 15.41 16.53
C VAL A 191 7.65 14.76 16.36
N THR A 192 6.75 14.92 17.32
CA THR A 192 5.33 14.55 17.21
C THR A 192 4.48 15.75 16.81
N TRP A 193 3.47 15.54 15.95
CA TRP A 193 2.45 16.56 15.64
C TRP A 193 1.07 15.94 15.74
N VAL A 194 0.09 16.76 16.13
CA VAL A 194 -1.31 16.35 16.20
C VAL A 194 -1.82 16.15 14.78
N VAL A 195 -2.23 14.92 14.48
CA VAL A 195 -2.91 14.59 13.23
C VAL A 195 -4.42 14.64 13.49
N PRO A 196 -5.21 15.41 12.73
CA PRO A 196 -6.66 15.36 12.83
C PRO A 196 -7.17 13.92 12.64
N THR A 197 -7.93 13.42 13.62
CA THR A 197 -8.57 12.10 13.55
C THR A 197 -9.89 12.19 12.78
N GLY A 198 -10.49 11.05 12.43
CA GLY A 198 -11.78 11.03 11.71
C GLY A 198 -11.69 11.01 10.19
N ARG A 199 -10.53 10.60 9.65
CA ARG A 199 -10.37 10.34 8.20
C ARG A 199 -11.42 9.34 7.73
N ARG A 200 -12.06 9.64 6.61
CA ARG A 200 -13.04 8.77 5.96
C ARG A 200 -12.34 7.87 4.94
N ASP A 201 -12.54 6.56 5.04
CA ASP A 201 -12.00 5.60 4.08
C ASP A 201 -12.80 5.68 2.78
N GLY A 202 -12.13 5.40 1.66
CA GLY A 202 -12.81 5.22 0.40
C GLY A 202 -13.61 3.92 0.37
N ARG A 203 -14.80 3.97 -0.23
CA ARG A 203 -15.65 2.78 -0.46
C ARG A 203 -15.13 1.88 -1.59
N VAL A 204 -14.13 2.36 -2.34
CA VAL A 204 -13.52 1.67 -3.48
C VAL A 204 -12.03 1.95 -3.50
N SER A 205 -11.25 0.96 -3.94
CA SER A 205 -9.82 1.12 -4.25
C SER A 205 -9.67 1.42 -5.74
N LEU A 206 -9.14 2.59 -6.10
CA LEU A 206 -8.91 2.98 -7.50
C LEU A 206 -7.41 3.04 -7.79
N ALA A 207 -6.96 2.34 -8.84
CA ALA A 207 -5.57 2.40 -9.26
C ALA A 207 -5.14 3.81 -9.72
N SER A 208 -6.09 4.65 -10.15
CA SER A 208 -5.85 6.07 -10.45
C SER A 208 -5.42 6.89 -9.23
N ASP A 209 -5.66 6.41 -8.01
CA ASP A 209 -5.30 7.16 -6.80
C ASP A 209 -3.77 7.25 -6.61
N THR A 210 -2.99 6.38 -7.27
CA THR A 210 -1.52 6.35 -7.21
C THR A 210 -0.84 7.02 -8.41
N SER A 211 -1.56 7.33 -9.49
CA SER A 211 -0.98 7.95 -10.71
C SER A 211 -0.45 9.37 -10.48
N SER A 212 -0.92 10.03 -9.41
CA SER A 212 -0.51 11.37 -9.00
C SER A 212 0.72 11.40 -8.09
N LEU A 213 1.34 10.26 -7.78
CA LEU A 213 2.54 10.21 -6.95
C LEU A 213 3.79 10.66 -7.74
N PRO A 214 4.73 11.41 -7.12
CA PRO A 214 5.98 11.78 -7.76
C PRO A 214 6.84 10.55 -8.09
N GLY A 215 7.36 10.50 -9.31
CA GLY A 215 8.35 9.52 -9.74
C GLY A 215 9.77 9.98 -9.43
N PHE A 216 10.69 9.04 -9.25
CA PHE A 216 12.09 9.34 -8.91
C PHE A 216 12.88 10.05 -10.04
N THR A 217 12.35 10.05 -11.27
CA THR A 217 12.88 10.74 -12.47
C THR A 217 12.08 11.97 -12.87
N ASP A 218 11.00 12.32 -12.14
CA ASP A 218 10.16 13.47 -12.49
C ASP A 218 11.00 14.77 -12.51
N SER A 219 10.73 15.65 -13.48
CA SER A 219 11.30 16.99 -13.48
C SER A 219 10.84 17.79 -12.27
N MET A 220 11.60 18.81 -11.87
CA MET A 220 11.21 19.64 -10.73
C MET A 220 9.86 20.33 -10.98
N ASP A 221 9.56 20.71 -12.22
CA ASP A 221 8.26 21.28 -12.59
C ASP A 221 7.12 20.28 -12.42
N VAL A 222 7.31 19.02 -12.82
CA VAL A 222 6.31 17.96 -12.61
C VAL A 222 6.12 17.68 -11.12
N GLN A 223 7.20 17.65 -10.32
CA GLN A 223 7.10 17.48 -8.87
C GLN A 223 6.35 18.66 -8.23
N LYS A 224 6.67 19.90 -8.59
CA LYS A 224 5.95 21.11 -8.13
C LYS A 224 4.47 21.05 -8.50
N GLN A 225 4.13 20.65 -9.72
CA GLN A 225 2.73 20.49 -10.15
C GLN A 225 2.00 19.42 -9.34
N LYS A 226 2.61 18.25 -9.12
CA LYS A 226 2.02 17.16 -8.31
C LYS A 226 1.81 17.59 -6.86
N PHE A 227 2.74 18.30 -6.25
CA PHE A 227 2.60 18.84 -4.89
C PHE A 227 1.54 19.95 -4.82
N ALA A 228 1.54 20.87 -5.78
CA ALA A 228 0.54 21.94 -5.87
C ALA A 228 -0.89 21.38 -6.03
N ALA A 229 -1.06 20.32 -6.83
CA ALA A 229 -2.34 19.61 -6.97
C ALA A 229 -2.83 18.98 -5.64
N LYS A 230 -1.95 18.81 -4.65
CA LYS A 230 -2.29 18.34 -3.30
C LYS A 230 -2.36 19.46 -2.25
N GLY A 231 -2.29 20.73 -2.68
CA GLY A 231 -2.29 21.90 -1.81
C GLY A 231 -0.97 22.15 -1.08
N LEU A 232 0.12 21.53 -1.54
CA LEU A 232 1.47 21.67 -0.99
C LEU A 232 2.27 22.66 -1.82
N ASN A 233 3.08 23.49 -1.17
CA ASN A 233 3.92 24.48 -1.84
C ASN A 233 5.37 23.99 -2.03
N THR A 234 6.21 24.80 -2.67
CA THR A 234 7.62 24.47 -2.93
C THR A 234 8.43 24.23 -1.65
N GLN A 235 8.13 24.93 -0.55
CA GLN A 235 8.76 24.67 0.74
C GLN A 235 8.36 23.30 1.26
N ASP A 236 7.08 22.94 1.20
CA ASP A 236 6.57 21.63 1.63
C ASP A 236 7.27 20.51 0.84
N LEU A 237 7.45 20.68 -0.48
CA LEU A 237 8.22 19.79 -1.35
C LEU A 237 9.66 19.58 -0.87
N VAL A 238 10.40 20.67 -0.62
CA VAL A 238 11.81 20.56 -0.16
C VAL A 238 11.89 19.97 1.25
N THR A 239 10.92 20.30 2.10
CA THR A 239 10.90 19.89 3.50
C THR A 239 10.57 18.41 3.67
N LEU A 240 9.63 17.88 2.89
CA LEU A 240 9.23 16.47 2.97
C LEU A 240 10.32 15.50 2.50
N VAL A 241 11.48 16.01 2.07
CA VAL A 241 12.63 15.23 1.59
C VAL A 241 13.81 15.20 2.60
N GLY A 242 14.03 16.17 3.51
CA GLY A 242 15.15 16.18 4.51
C GLY A 242 14.75 15.83 5.98
N LYS A 243 15.65 15.81 7.03
CA LYS A 243 15.36 16.05 8.49
C LYS A 243 16.43 16.03 9.65
N ARG A 244 16.85 17.13 10.37
CA ARG A 244 17.50 17.42 11.76
C ARG A 244 19.02 17.78 11.96
N TYR A 245 19.40 18.67 12.89
CA TYR A 245 20.55 18.50 13.81
C TYR A 245 20.20 19.29 15.07
N GLU A 246 20.61 18.86 16.27
CA GLU A 246 21.06 19.76 17.33
C GLU A 246 21.56 19.02 18.58
N LEU A 247 22.70 19.55 19.07
CA LEU A 247 23.36 19.29 20.34
C LEU A 247 22.50 19.75 21.53
N LEU A 248 22.75 19.11 22.69
CA LEU A 248 22.29 19.40 24.06
C LEU A 248 20.99 18.73 24.59
N SER A 249 21.26 17.70 25.41
CA SER A 249 20.61 17.24 26.66
C SER A 249 19.11 16.92 26.78
N LEU A 250 18.86 15.67 27.19
CA LEU A 250 17.81 15.16 28.09
C LEU A 250 16.32 15.39 27.73
N ILE A 251 15.71 14.37 27.12
CA ILE A 251 14.57 13.56 27.64
C ILE A 251 13.88 12.83 26.47
N THR A 252 13.76 11.53 26.63
CA THR A 252 13.17 10.52 25.73
C THR A 252 11.66 10.65 25.54
N LEU A 253 11.15 10.55 24.29
CA LEU A 253 10.01 9.68 23.91
C LEU A 253 9.68 9.68 22.39
N ALA A 254 9.61 8.46 21.84
CA ALA A 254 8.93 7.86 20.67
C ALA A 254 8.51 8.68 19.41
N SER A 255 8.84 8.16 18.19
CA SER A 255 8.16 8.53 16.92
C SER A 255 8.38 7.57 15.73
N CYS A 256 7.49 7.69 14.71
CA CYS A 256 7.44 7.03 13.39
C CYS A 256 7.96 7.93 12.22
N LEU A 257 8.17 7.35 11.02
CA LEU A 257 8.98 7.86 9.89
C LEU A 257 8.30 8.77 8.83
N GLY A 258 9.12 9.62 8.18
CA GLY A 258 8.95 10.22 6.85
C GLY A 258 10.14 11.12 6.47
N GLY A 259 10.58 11.14 5.18
CA GLY A 259 11.70 11.94 4.62
C GLY A 259 12.91 11.09 4.16
N HIS A 260 13.55 11.40 3.02
CA HIS A 260 14.69 10.68 2.41
C HIS A 260 15.99 10.70 3.25
N THR A 261 15.95 11.18 4.49
CA THR A 261 17.10 11.21 5.40
C THR A 261 17.29 9.92 6.16
N ILE A 262 16.22 9.14 6.30
CA ILE A 262 16.31 7.74 6.73
C ILE A 262 15.73 6.90 5.61
N GLY A 263 16.60 6.38 4.76
CA GLY A 263 16.19 5.59 3.61
C GLY A 263 17.37 5.12 2.78
N THR A 264 17.13 4.04 2.04
CA THR A 264 18.07 3.55 1.05
C THR A 264 17.37 3.44 -0.29
N SER A 265 18.10 3.67 -1.37
CA SER A 265 17.64 3.39 -2.73
C SER A 265 18.43 2.22 -3.32
N ALA A 266 17.76 1.43 -4.15
CA ALA A 266 18.39 0.38 -4.92
C ALA A 266 19.20 0.98 -6.08
N CYS A 267 20.37 0.43 -6.38
CA CYS A 267 21.21 0.86 -7.49
C CYS A 267 20.43 0.95 -8.82
N GLN A 268 19.50 0.02 -9.09
CA GLN A 268 18.67 0.04 -10.30
C GLN A 268 17.91 1.37 -10.53
N PHE A 269 17.59 2.13 -9.47
CA PHE A 269 16.83 3.37 -9.58
C PHE A 269 17.68 4.61 -9.89
N PHE A 270 19.02 4.52 -9.78
CA PHE A 270 19.90 5.67 -10.04
C PHE A 270 21.17 5.34 -10.83
N ARG A 271 21.41 4.06 -11.16
CA ARG A 271 22.58 3.62 -11.94
C ARG A 271 22.67 4.29 -13.31
N TYR A 272 21.54 4.68 -13.91
CA TYR A 272 21.55 5.45 -15.16
C TYR A 272 22.31 6.78 -15.00
N ARG A 273 22.22 7.43 -13.83
CA ARG A 273 22.97 8.66 -13.55
C ARG A 273 24.48 8.43 -13.45
N LEU A 274 24.93 7.21 -13.17
CA LEU A 274 26.35 6.93 -12.96
C LEU A 274 27.09 6.63 -14.27
N ASN A 275 26.38 6.17 -15.30
CA ASN A 275 27.00 5.59 -16.50
C ASN A 275 26.29 5.91 -17.82
N ASN A 276 25.02 6.34 -17.79
CA ASN A 276 24.21 6.54 -18.98
C ASN A 276 23.23 7.72 -18.85
N PHE A 277 23.70 8.87 -18.35
CA PHE A 277 22.82 9.99 -18.03
C PHE A 277 22.31 10.65 -19.31
N ASN A 278 20.99 10.89 -19.42
CA ASN A 278 20.35 11.40 -20.65
C ASN A 278 20.69 10.60 -21.92
N SER A 279 20.87 9.27 -21.78
CA SER A 279 21.28 8.39 -22.88
C SER A 279 22.65 8.76 -23.49
N THR A 280 23.47 9.51 -22.75
CA THR A 280 24.89 9.74 -23.05
C THR A 280 25.70 8.69 -22.32
N THR A 281 26.82 8.22 -22.86
CA THR A 281 27.72 7.28 -22.15
C THR A 281 28.44 7.88 -20.93
N ALA A 282 28.04 9.08 -20.50
CA ALA A 282 28.63 9.83 -19.42
C ALA A 282 27.77 9.78 -18.14
N ALA A 283 28.42 10.08 -17.01
CA ALA A 283 27.74 10.27 -15.74
C ALA A 283 27.01 11.62 -15.69
N ASP A 284 26.02 11.73 -14.82
CA ASP A 284 25.30 12.95 -14.51
C ASP A 284 26.27 14.00 -13.96
N PRO A 285 26.43 15.16 -14.63
CA PRO A 285 27.40 16.17 -14.24
C PRO A 285 27.09 16.86 -12.91
N SER A 286 25.88 16.68 -12.37
CA SER A 286 25.53 17.17 -11.03
C SER A 286 26.10 16.31 -9.90
N ILE A 287 26.61 15.12 -10.21
CA ILE A 287 27.27 14.24 -9.23
C ILE A 287 28.69 14.75 -9.00
N ASN A 288 29.05 14.89 -7.74
CA ASN A 288 30.40 15.25 -7.32
C ASN A 288 31.44 14.25 -7.87
N SER A 289 32.47 14.78 -8.53
CA SER A 289 33.50 13.98 -9.19
C SER A 289 34.29 13.07 -8.24
N ALA A 290 34.46 13.45 -6.97
CA ALA A 290 35.10 12.60 -5.97
C ALA A 290 34.14 11.53 -5.39
N PHE A 291 32.84 11.76 -5.50
CA PHE A 291 31.82 10.81 -5.03
C PHE A 291 31.43 9.78 -6.08
N LEU A 292 31.49 10.15 -7.36
CA LEU A 292 31.10 9.29 -8.48
C LEU A 292 31.83 7.92 -8.49
N PRO A 293 33.17 7.84 -8.31
CA PRO A 293 33.87 6.55 -8.26
C PRO A 293 33.41 5.66 -7.10
N GLN A 294 33.08 6.27 -5.95
CA GLN A 294 32.55 5.53 -4.79
C GLN A 294 31.17 4.94 -5.11
N LEU A 295 30.29 5.71 -5.74
CA LEU A 295 28.98 5.22 -6.17
C LEU A 295 29.09 4.15 -7.26
N GLN A 296 30.01 4.26 -8.21
CA GLN A 296 30.22 3.24 -9.25
C GLN A 296 30.77 1.93 -8.67
N SER A 297 31.64 2.01 -7.65
CA SER A 297 32.07 0.85 -6.86
C SER A 297 30.91 0.19 -6.12
N LEU A 298 30.02 1.00 -5.53
CA LEU A 298 28.86 0.48 -4.82
C LEU A 298 27.79 -0.07 -5.75
N CYS A 299 27.63 0.53 -6.94
CA CYS A 299 26.62 0.21 -7.94
C CYS A 299 27.26 0.01 -9.31
N PRO A 300 27.86 -1.17 -9.57
CA PRO A 300 28.49 -1.47 -10.84
C PRO A 300 27.51 -1.35 -12.03
N ALA A 301 28.04 -1.03 -13.21
CA ALA A 301 27.28 -0.89 -14.45
C ALA A 301 26.47 -2.16 -14.79
N THR A 302 26.99 -3.33 -14.41
CA THR A 302 26.38 -4.65 -14.61
C THR A 302 25.83 -5.22 -13.29
N GLY A 303 24.93 -6.20 -13.38
CA GLY A 303 24.27 -6.83 -12.22
C GLY A 303 22.81 -6.41 -12.01
N ASP A 304 22.14 -7.08 -11.08
CA ASP A 304 20.70 -6.96 -10.80
C ASP A 304 20.28 -5.61 -10.19
N GLY A 305 21.24 -4.79 -9.75
CA GLY A 305 21.00 -3.48 -9.17
C GLY A 305 20.27 -3.52 -7.81
N ALA A 306 20.23 -4.68 -7.14
CA ALA A 306 19.51 -4.86 -5.88
C ALA A 306 20.19 -4.17 -4.69
N LYS A 307 21.52 -3.95 -4.76
CA LYS A 307 22.30 -3.32 -3.70
C LYS A 307 21.71 -1.96 -3.31
N ARG A 308 21.63 -1.74 -2.00
CA ARG A 308 21.03 -0.55 -1.39
C ARG A 308 22.12 0.45 -0.99
N VAL A 309 21.90 1.72 -1.31
CA VAL A 309 22.77 2.84 -0.94
C VAL A 309 21.94 3.86 -0.16
N GLY A 310 22.52 4.40 0.91
CA GLY A 310 21.88 5.41 1.74
C GLY A 310 21.56 6.69 0.97
N LEU A 311 20.36 7.22 1.17
CA LEU A 311 19.94 8.50 0.60
C LEU A 311 20.61 9.70 1.31
N ASP A 312 20.95 9.54 2.60
CA ASP A 312 21.76 10.48 3.38
C ASP A 312 23.11 9.85 3.78
N ASN A 313 24.11 10.00 2.92
CA ASN A 313 25.41 9.36 3.09
C ASN A 313 26.16 9.89 4.31
N GLY A 314 26.55 8.96 5.21
CA GLY A 314 27.17 9.26 6.50
C GLY A 314 26.18 9.44 7.65
N SER A 315 24.87 9.38 7.37
CA SER A 315 23.82 9.52 8.37
C SER A 315 22.54 8.73 8.07
N GLU A 316 22.69 7.58 7.42
CA GLU A 316 21.60 6.82 6.79
C GLU A 316 20.52 6.33 7.75
N ASN A 317 20.85 6.26 9.04
CA ASN A 317 19.96 5.81 10.12
C ASN A 317 19.58 6.94 11.07
N LYS A 318 19.97 8.18 10.76
CA LYS A 318 19.68 9.35 11.57
C LYS A 318 18.67 10.19 10.84
N PHE A 319 17.73 10.67 11.62
CA PHE A 319 16.96 11.81 11.20
C PHE A 319 17.88 12.99 11.39
N ASP A 320 18.68 13.33 10.37
CA ASP A 320 19.33 14.65 10.25
C ASP A 320 19.19 15.41 8.89
N ALA A 321 19.64 16.67 8.88
CA ALA A 321 19.62 17.64 7.81
C ALA A 321 20.93 17.57 6.99
N SER A 322 21.82 16.63 7.33
CA SER A 322 23.00 16.28 6.54
C SER A 322 22.65 15.96 5.11
N PHE A 323 21.44 15.44 4.85
CA PHE A 323 20.90 15.29 3.51
C PHE A 323 21.03 16.56 2.67
N TYR A 324 20.63 17.73 3.19
CA TYR A 324 20.73 19.00 2.44
C TYR A 324 22.19 19.41 2.20
N THR A 325 23.06 19.15 3.17
CA THR A 325 24.51 19.34 3.00
C THR A 325 25.07 18.40 1.92
N ASN A 326 24.60 17.15 1.87
CA ASN A 326 24.95 16.18 0.83
C ASN A 326 24.48 16.67 -0.54
N LEU A 327 23.26 17.21 -0.66
CA LEU A 327 22.80 17.82 -1.92
C LEU A 327 23.67 18.99 -2.36
N GLY A 328 24.01 19.89 -1.43
CA GLY A 328 24.89 21.04 -1.69
C GLY A 328 26.28 20.63 -2.18
N ASN A 329 26.76 19.47 -1.74
CA ASN A 329 28.04 18.90 -2.13
C ASN A 329 27.97 18.03 -3.40
N GLY A 330 26.83 17.93 -4.08
CA GLY A 330 26.64 17.07 -5.27
C GLY A 330 26.59 15.57 -4.95
N ARG A 331 26.14 15.20 -3.73
CA ARG A 331 26.11 13.82 -3.22
C ARG A 331 24.70 13.24 -3.12
N GLY A 332 23.69 13.87 -3.70
CA GLY A 332 22.35 13.31 -3.84
C GLY A 332 22.35 12.16 -4.85
N ILE A 333 21.98 10.95 -4.41
CA ILE A 333 22.04 9.75 -5.27
C ILE A 333 20.85 9.64 -6.24
N LEU A 334 19.66 10.14 -5.88
CA LEU A 334 18.52 10.25 -6.79
C LEU A 334 18.57 11.56 -7.57
N GLU A 335 18.19 11.53 -8.84
CA GLU A 335 18.15 12.74 -9.69
C GLU A 335 17.13 13.75 -9.14
N SER A 336 15.95 13.27 -8.77
CA SER A 336 14.89 14.07 -8.13
C SER A 336 15.38 14.80 -6.88
N ASP A 337 16.17 14.14 -6.03
CA ASP A 337 16.75 14.74 -4.83
C ASP A 337 17.83 15.78 -5.17
N GLN A 338 18.79 15.42 -6.05
CA GLN A 338 19.88 16.33 -6.42
C GLN A 338 19.36 17.61 -7.12
N LYS A 339 18.22 17.51 -7.81
CA LYS A 339 17.53 18.65 -8.42
C LYS A 339 17.02 19.68 -7.40
N LEU A 340 16.78 19.31 -6.14
CA LEU A 340 16.39 20.30 -5.11
C LEU A 340 17.46 21.38 -4.91
N TRP A 341 18.73 21.04 -5.14
CA TRP A 341 19.85 21.98 -5.06
C TRP A 341 20.11 22.73 -6.37
N THR A 342 19.92 22.08 -7.52
CA THR A 342 20.23 22.70 -8.82
C THR A 342 19.10 23.56 -9.38
N ASP A 343 17.85 23.32 -8.98
CA ASP A 343 16.69 24.13 -9.37
C ASP A 343 16.63 25.45 -8.58
N ALA A 344 16.48 26.56 -9.29
CA ALA A 344 16.50 27.91 -8.73
C ALA A 344 15.35 28.19 -7.74
N SER A 345 14.21 27.50 -7.87
CA SER A 345 13.04 27.70 -7.03
C SER A 345 13.10 26.93 -5.70
N THR A 346 13.80 25.79 -5.69
CA THR A 346 13.96 24.96 -4.48
C THR A 346 15.24 25.27 -3.71
N LYS A 347 16.31 25.68 -4.42
CA LYS A 347 17.63 25.96 -3.84
C LYS A 347 17.59 26.92 -2.63
N PRO A 348 16.82 28.02 -2.62
CA PRO A 348 16.75 28.90 -1.45
C PRO A 348 16.25 28.19 -0.19
N PHE A 349 15.31 27.24 -0.31
CA PHE A 349 14.83 26.47 0.84
C PHE A 349 15.87 25.48 1.34
N VAL A 350 16.61 24.83 0.43
CA VAL A 350 17.76 23.97 0.79
C VAL A 350 18.81 24.77 1.56
N GLN A 351 19.17 25.97 1.06
CA GLN A 351 20.12 26.87 1.72
C GLN A 351 19.65 27.32 3.12
N ARG A 352 18.34 27.57 3.28
CA ARG A 352 17.73 27.92 4.58
C ARG A 352 17.73 26.75 5.56
N PHE A 353 17.57 25.50 5.09
CA PHE A 353 17.70 24.32 5.95
C PHE A 353 19.16 23.99 6.30
N MET A 354 20.12 24.35 5.44
CA MET A 354 21.55 24.25 5.73
C MET A 354 22.07 25.31 6.72
N GLY A 355 21.26 26.33 7.03
CA GLY A 355 21.68 27.43 7.92
C GLY A 355 22.77 28.32 7.32
N ILE A 356 22.80 28.49 5.99
CA ILE A 356 23.78 29.37 5.32
C ILE A 356 23.64 30.80 5.84
N ARG A 357 24.78 31.43 6.21
CA ARG A 357 24.83 32.82 6.70
C ARG A 357 24.18 33.78 5.72
N GLY A 358 23.34 34.69 6.23
CA GLY A 358 22.65 35.71 5.43
C GLY A 358 21.22 35.36 5.01
N LEU A 359 20.71 34.17 5.36
CA LEU A 359 19.31 33.80 5.17
C LEU A 359 18.63 33.49 6.50
N ALA A 360 17.34 33.81 6.63
CA ALA A 360 16.54 33.37 7.77
C ALA A 360 16.39 31.84 7.73
N GLY A 361 17.11 31.16 8.62
CA GLY A 361 17.11 29.70 8.72
C GLY A 361 15.71 29.13 8.90
N LEU A 362 15.45 27.95 8.31
CA LEU A 362 14.22 27.21 8.56
C LEU A 362 14.50 26.10 9.58
N SER A 363 13.65 26.03 10.61
CA SER A 363 13.67 24.87 11.50
C SER A 363 13.02 23.70 10.77
N PHE A 364 13.89 22.84 10.25
CA PHE A 364 13.50 21.63 9.55
C PHE A 364 12.36 20.88 10.29
N ASN A 365 12.49 20.69 11.60
CA ASN A 365 11.56 19.92 12.42
C ASN A 365 10.15 20.50 12.45
N ILE A 366 10.07 21.83 12.57
CA ILE A 366 8.81 22.58 12.59
C ILE A 366 8.16 22.52 11.22
N GLU A 367 8.94 22.78 10.17
CA GLU A 367 8.41 22.80 8.81
C GLU A 367 7.98 21.39 8.37
N PHE A 368 8.71 20.35 8.75
CA PHE A 368 8.32 18.98 8.44
C PHE A 368 7.02 18.59 9.13
N GLY A 369 6.84 18.96 10.40
CA GLY A 369 5.58 18.74 11.10
C GLY A 369 4.41 19.44 10.41
N LYS A 370 4.59 20.71 10.00
CA LYS A 370 3.58 21.46 9.23
C LYS A 370 3.25 20.79 7.90
N SER A 371 4.26 20.36 7.14
CA SER A 371 4.08 19.69 5.85
C SER A 371 3.40 18.33 5.99
N MET A 372 3.75 17.56 7.02
CA MET A 372 3.09 16.28 7.33
C MET A 372 1.63 16.48 7.75
N VAL A 373 1.30 17.55 8.49
CA VAL A 373 -0.09 17.91 8.78
C VAL A 373 -0.83 18.28 7.49
N LYS A 374 -0.23 19.06 6.58
CA LYS A 374 -0.85 19.37 5.28
C LYS A 374 -1.06 18.11 4.42
N MET A 375 -0.07 17.22 4.32
CA MET A 375 -0.22 15.91 3.66
C MET A 375 -1.33 15.08 4.31
N SER A 376 -1.42 15.12 5.64
CA SER A 376 -2.51 14.51 6.38
C SER A 376 -3.86 15.20 6.15
N ASN A 377 -3.96 16.31 5.44
CA ASN A 377 -5.26 16.88 5.07
C ASN A 377 -5.56 16.72 3.57
N THR A 378 -4.60 16.20 2.79
CA THR A 378 -4.78 15.91 1.38
C THR A 378 -5.80 14.77 1.18
N GLY A 379 -6.75 14.99 0.27
CA GLY A 379 -7.73 13.98 -0.16
C GLY A 379 -8.69 13.52 0.93
N VAL A 380 -8.84 14.29 2.02
CA VAL A 380 -9.81 13.99 3.07
C VAL A 380 -11.21 14.06 2.48
N LYS A 381 -11.89 12.91 2.44
CA LYS A 381 -13.28 12.81 2.03
C LYS A 381 -14.15 13.52 3.07
N THR A 382 -14.96 14.48 2.63
CA THR A 382 -15.92 15.23 3.46
C THR A 382 -17.36 14.88 3.05
N GLY A 383 -18.32 15.10 3.95
CA GLY A 383 -19.74 14.80 3.69
C GLY A 383 -20.02 13.30 3.47
N THR A 384 -20.79 12.97 2.43
CA THR A 384 -21.21 11.61 2.05
C THR A 384 -20.16 10.83 1.26
N ASN A 385 -19.05 11.46 0.86
CA ASN A 385 -18.07 10.90 -0.07
C ASN A 385 -17.12 9.84 0.53
N GLY A 386 -17.34 9.45 1.80
CA GLY A 386 -16.59 8.38 2.49
C GLY A 386 -17.18 8.04 3.85
N GLU A 387 -16.65 7.02 4.53
CA GLU A 387 -17.13 6.56 5.85
C GLU A 387 -16.05 6.64 6.91
N ILE A 388 -16.37 7.13 8.11
CA ILE A 388 -15.40 7.27 9.21
C ILE A 388 -15.23 5.91 9.87
N ARG A 389 -14.06 5.28 9.72
CA ARG A 389 -13.68 4.13 10.54
C ARG A 389 -13.27 4.61 11.92
N LYS A 390 -14.22 4.63 12.87
CA LYS A 390 -13.98 5.06 14.25
C LYS A 390 -13.27 3.99 15.09
N VAL A 391 -13.39 2.73 14.68
CA VAL A 391 -12.91 1.56 15.43
C VAL A 391 -12.30 0.56 14.45
N CYS A 392 -10.97 0.41 14.46
CA CYS A 392 -10.26 -0.53 13.56
C CYS A 392 -10.57 -2.01 13.82
N SER A 393 -11.17 -2.30 14.99
CA SER A 393 -11.66 -3.62 15.39
C SER A 393 -13.10 -3.91 14.95
N ALA A 394 -13.76 -2.98 14.25
CA ALA A 394 -15.16 -3.09 13.84
C ALA A 394 -15.30 -3.06 12.31
N ILE A 395 -16.19 -3.89 11.77
CA ILE A 395 -16.71 -3.72 10.42
C ILE A 395 -17.93 -2.81 10.53
N ASN A 396 -17.77 -1.54 10.14
CA ASN A 396 -18.79 -0.50 10.26
C ASN A 396 -20.05 -0.82 9.47
#